data_AF-U1HJA5-F1
#
_entry.id   AF-U1HJA5-F1
#
_cell.length_a   1.000
_cell.length_b   1.000
_cell.length_c   1.000
_cell.angle_alpha   90.00
_cell.angle_beta   90.00
_cell.angle_gamma   90.00
#
_symmetry.space_group_name_H-M   'P 1'
#
loop_
_entity.id
_entity.type
_entity.pdbx_description
1 polymer ?
#
loop_
_entity_poly.entity_id
_entity_poly.type
_entity_poly.pdbx_seq_one_letter_code
_entity_poly.pdbx_strand_id
1 'polypeptide(L)'
;MAYNDEKVMRDGSPISHDGDSTDQHLSAGQYLATRLTTLKPPLAKAPNPIRLLRMLNLQQWLFFFVAFIAWTWDAFDFFTVSLTVEQLAEEFGKTNRDITWGITLVLMLRSVGAIIFGIASDRYGRKWPFIVNNILFIVLELATGFTQNYDQFLAVRALFGIAMGGLYGNAAATALEDCPQEARGIISGMLQQGYAFGYLLATAFARGLVDTTSHGWRPLFWFGACPPVLIIIFRYFLPETVSFRERVAARKAQGSIAGTFVKEGKVALRRHWILLIYLVLLMAGFNFMSHGSQDLYPTMLTNQFNFSHNAVTVTQVVANLGAITGGTVIGYCSQIFGRRFTIIVMCILGGALLYPYSFTTSHSVTAAAFFEQFCVQGAWGVIPIHLMELSPGSFRTFVVGTSYQLGNLISSASSTIEATIGERFPLPPKFQRGHEIRRYDYGKVICIFMACVYVYVIVLTFLGPERRGRSMDVEHDSDMAEVRGGHLDGGSVARHGQRQHQRHEDAGEVSSMDEEQAVETQQQKEAV
;
A
#
# COMPACT_ATOMS: atom_id res chain seq x y z
N MET A 1 62.12 -3.70 -26.55
CA MET A 1 61.67 -5.02 -26.06
C MET A 1 60.42 -4.76 -25.24
N ALA A 2 59.20 -4.74 -25.77
CA ALA A 2 58.46 -5.83 -26.43
C ALA A 2 58.38 -7.08 -25.53
N TYR A 3 57.30 -7.19 -24.74
CA TYR A 3 56.52 -8.43 -24.67
C TYR A 3 55.07 -8.14 -24.27
N ASN A 4 54.19 -8.76 -25.04
CA ASN A 4 52.73 -8.70 -25.05
C ASN A 4 52.16 -9.75 -24.07
N ASP A 5 50.89 -9.59 -23.68
CA ASP A 5 49.88 -10.64 -23.41
C ASP A 5 48.78 -9.98 -22.54
N GLU A 6 47.82 -9.22 -23.09
CA GLU A 6 46.67 -9.69 -23.88
C GLU A 6 46.05 -11.00 -23.36
N LYS A 7 45.33 -10.96 -22.22
CA LYS A 7 44.26 -11.93 -21.91
C LYS A 7 43.35 -11.62 -20.71
N VAL A 8 42.78 -10.42 -20.57
CA VAL A 8 41.57 -10.23 -19.71
C VAL A 8 40.66 -9.13 -20.27
N MET A 9 40.13 -9.37 -21.47
CA MET A 9 39.04 -8.55 -22.05
C MET A 9 38.11 -9.51 -22.78
N ARG A 10 37.14 -10.08 -22.05
CA ARG A 10 35.89 -10.71 -22.53
C ARG A 10 35.24 -11.44 -21.35
N ASP A 11 34.55 -10.72 -20.50
CA ASP A 11 33.17 -11.05 -20.09
C ASP A 11 32.68 -9.93 -19.17
N GLY A 12 32.10 -8.91 -19.78
CA GLY A 12 31.63 -7.70 -19.12
C GLY A 12 30.48 -7.14 -19.92
N SER A 13 29.48 -7.97 -20.20
CA SER A 13 28.20 -7.46 -20.65
C SER A 13 27.50 -6.82 -19.44
N PRO A 14 27.12 -5.52 -19.52
CA PRO A 14 26.19 -4.99 -18.55
C PRO A 14 24.89 -5.76 -18.77
N ILE A 15 24.40 -6.44 -17.73
CA ILE A 15 23.08 -7.05 -17.73
C ILE A 15 22.09 -5.92 -17.94
N SER A 16 21.65 -5.74 -19.18
CA SER A 16 20.53 -4.88 -19.54
C SER A 16 19.31 -5.44 -18.83
N HIS A 17 18.85 -4.77 -17.77
CA HIS A 17 17.60 -5.08 -17.08
C HIS A 17 16.39 -4.61 -17.92
N ASP A 18 16.30 -5.05 -19.17
CA ASP A 18 15.09 -4.93 -19.99
C ASP A 18 14.20 -6.16 -19.74
N GLY A 19 13.60 -6.18 -18.54
CA GLY A 19 12.76 -7.28 -18.05
C GLY A 19 11.33 -7.34 -18.59
N ASP A 20 11.00 -6.57 -19.64
CA ASP A 20 9.64 -6.55 -20.19
C ASP A 20 9.47 -7.40 -21.47
N SER A 21 10.56 -7.77 -22.16
CA SER A 21 10.51 -8.53 -23.42
C SER A 21 10.89 -10.01 -23.27
N THR A 22 11.49 -10.43 -22.15
CA THR A 22 12.07 -11.77 -21.99
C THR A 22 11.11 -12.82 -21.44
N ASP A 23 10.07 -12.44 -20.69
CA ASP A 23 9.13 -13.40 -20.07
C ASP A 23 8.02 -13.89 -21.03
N GLN A 24 7.79 -13.22 -22.16
CA GLN A 24 6.66 -13.54 -23.07
C GLN A 24 6.85 -14.81 -23.92
N HIS A 25 8.05 -15.41 -23.93
CA HIS A 25 8.39 -16.57 -24.78
C HIS A 25 8.97 -17.78 -24.05
N LEU A 26 8.93 -17.82 -22.71
CA LEU A 26 9.50 -18.93 -21.93
C LEU A 26 8.51 -20.09 -21.76
N SER A 27 8.98 -21.32 -21.93
CA SER A 27 8.22 -22.52 -21.53
C SER A 27 7.99 -22.53 -20.01
N ALA A 28 6.89 -23.12 -19.54
CA ALA A 28 6.54 -23.17 -18.11
C ALA A 28 7.67 -23.71 -17.22
N GLY A 29 8.43 -24.70 -17.70
CA GLY A 29 9.60 -25.24 -16.98
C GLY A 29 10.79 -24.26 -16.92
N GLN A 30 11.02 -23.50 -17.99
CA GLN A 30 12.06 -22.46 -18.03
C GLN A 30 11.69 -21.29 -17.13
N TYR A 31 10.40 -20.91 -17.12
CA TYR A 31 9.87 -19.88 -16.22
C TYR A 31 10.04 -20.28 -14.75
N LEU A 32 9.73 -21.52 -14.37
CA LEU A 32 9.94 -22.01 -13.00
C LEU A 32 11.43 -22.03 -12.63
N ALA A 33 12.31 -22.39 -13.56
CA ALA A 33 13.76 -22.37 -13.31
C ALA A 33 14.29 -20.96 -13.04
N THR A 34 13.76 -19.92 -13.72
CA THR A 34 14.16 -18.52 -13.43
C THR A 34 13.66 -18.04 -12.06
N ARG A 35 12.63 -18.65 -11.48
CA ARG A 35 12.12 -18.26 -10.15
C ARG A 35 13.05 -18.64 -9.01
N LEU A 36 13.80 -19.74 -9.13
CA LEU A 36 14.83 -20.13 -8.18
C LEU A 36 16.05 -19.20 -8.24
N THR A 37 16.47 -18.81 -9.45
CA THR A 37 17.65 -17.94 -9.63
C THR A 37 17.36 -16.49 -9.22
N THR A 38 16.16 -15.98 -9.50
CA THR A 38 15.71 -14.63 -9.09
C THR A 38 15.43 -14.50 -7.59
N LEU A 39 15.29 -15.61 -6.86
CA LEU A 39 15.11 -15.61 -5.40
C LEU A 39 16.43 -15.44 -4.64
N LYS A 40 17.59 -15.63 -5.30
CA LYS A 40 18.89 -15.45 -4.66
C LYS A 40 19.02 -13.97 -4.24
N PRO A 41 19.15 -13.67 -2.93
CA PRO A 41 19.19 -12.31 -2.47
C PRO A 41 20.42 -11.62 -3.08
N PRO A 42 20.27 -10.45 -3.71
CA PRO A 42 21.37 -9.72 -4.33
C PRO A 42 22.35 -9.15 -3.30
N LEU A 43 22.05 -9.24 -2.00
CA LEU A 43 22.88 -8.80 -0.87
C LEU A 43 23.50 -7.42 -1.13
N ALA A 44 22.68 -6.49 -1.62
CA ALA A 44 23.13 -5.13 -1.90
C ALA A 44 23.67 -4.49 -0.61
N LYS A 45 24.69 -3.63 -0.70
CA LYS A 45 25.22 -2.95 0.48
C LYS A 45 24.08 -2.20 1.18
N ALA A 46 23.86 -2.48 2.46
CA ALA A 46 22.85 -1.82 3.28
C ALA A 46 23.11 -0.30 3.27
N PRO A 47 22.31 0.50 2.55
CA PRO A 47 22.54 1.94 2.51
C PRO A 47 22.12 2.51 3.85
N ASN A 48 22.90 3.42 4.44
CA ASN A 48 22.54 4.02 5.72
C ASN A 48 21.10 4.63 5.64
N PRO A 49 20.16 4.22 6.50
CA PRO A 49 18.76 4.66 6.41
C PRO A 49 18.63 6.19 6.53
N ILE A 50 19.48 6.84 7.33
CA ILE A 50 19.49 8.31 7.46
C ILE A 50 19.91 8.95 6.13
N ARG A 51 20.88 8.35 5.43
CA ARG A 51 21.29 8.85 4.11
C ARG A 51 20.16 8.71 3.09
N LEU A 52 19.45 7.58 3.07
CA LEU A 52 18.31 7.36 2.19
C LEU A 52 17.20 8.39 2.43
N LEU A 53 16.87 8.65 3.70
CA LEU A 53 15.85 9.64 4.06
C LEU A 53 16.28 11.08 3.70
N ARG A 54 17.58 11.38 3.72
CA ARG A 54 18.14 12.67 3.27
C ARG A 54 18.23 12.83 1.76
N MET A 55 18.13 11.74 0.99
CA MET A 55 18.05 11.82 -0.48
C MET A 55 16.72 12.40 -0.96
N LEU A 56 15.67 12.31 -0.12
CA LEU A 56 14.38 12.89 -0.47
C LEU A 56 14.45 14.41 -0.39
N ASN A 57 14.05 15.07 -1.47
CA ASN A 57 13.84 16.51 -1.47
C ASN A 57 12.55 16.88 -0.72
N LEU A 58 12.35 18.18 -0.47
CA LEU A 58 11.17 18.67 0.25
C LEU A 58 9.87 18.25 -0.44
N GLN A 59 9.80 18.33 -1.77
CA GLN A 59 8.59 17.97 -2.53
C GLN A 59 8.22 16.49 -2.34
N GLN A 60 9.19 15.58 -2.40
CA GLN A 60 8.98 14.14 -2.18
C GLN A 60 8.53 13.85 -0.75
N TRP A 61 9.09 14.55 0.25
CA TRP A 61 8.63 14.46 1.63
C TRP A 61 7.19 14.95 1.77
N LEU A 62 6.82 16.08 1.17
CA LEU A 62 5.45 16.60 1.22
C LEU A 62 4.46 15.64 0.53
N PHE A 63 4.84 15.03 -0.59
CA PHE A 63 4.05 13.98 -1.24
C PHE A 63 3.89 12.73 -0.37
N PHE A 64 4.96 12.29 0.31
CA PHE A 64 4.88 11.21 1.27
C PHE A 64 3.93 11.55 2.42
N PHE A 65 4.08 12.73 3.05
CA PHE A 65 3.26 13.12 4.20
C PHE A 65 1.78 13.25 3.84
N VAL A 66 1.44 13.88 2.71
CA VAL A 66 0.03 13.99 2.30
C VAL A 66 -0.59 12.62 2.01
N ALA A 67 0.17 11.71 1.40
CA ALA A 67 -0.29 10.35 1.13
C ALA A 67 -0.40 9.51 2.43
N PHE A 68 0.57 9.63 3.33
CA PHE A 68 0.58 8.94 4.63
C PHE A 68 -0.59 9.39 5.50
N ILE A 69 -0.85 10.69 5.62
CA ILE A 69 -1.96 11.23 6.39
C ILE A 69 -3.30 10.81 5.77
N ALA A 70 -3.43 10.86 4.45
CA ALA A 70 -4.65 10.41 3.78
C ALA A 70 -4.89 8.91 3.96
N TRP A 71 -3.85 8.08 3.86
CA TRP A 71 -3.97 6.63 4.12
C TRP A 71 -4.31 6.33 5.58
N THR A 72 -3.72 7.10 6.50
CA THR A 72 -4.05 7.03 7.93
C THR A 72 -5.51 7.38 8.18
N TRP A 73 -6.01 8.44 7.53
CA TRP A 73 -7.39 8.88 7.71
C TRP A 73 -8.40 7.94 7.07
N ASP A 74 -8.07 7.35 5.92
CA ASP A 74 -8.86 6.27 5.29
C ASP A 74 -9.04 5.09 6.24
N ALA A 75 -7.95 4.68 6.91
CA ALA A 75 -8.02 3.64 7.92
C ALA A 75 -8.81 4.07 9.16
N PHE A 76 -8.66 5.33 9.61
CA PHE A 76 -9.46 5.88 10.70
C PHE A 76 -10.95 5.73 10.41
N ASP A 77 -11.42 6.25 9.27
CA ASP A 77 -12.83 6.24 8.86
C ASP A 77 -13.36 4.80 8.66
N PHE A 78 -12.52 3.87 8.21
CA PHE A 78 -12.90 2.46 8.13
C PHE A 78 -13.24 1.86 9.49
N PHE A 79 -12.40 2.14 10.49
CA PHE A 79 -12.54 1.54 11.81
C PHE A 79 -13.64 2.20 12.66
N THR A 80 -14.11 3.42 12.34
CA THR A 80 -15.17 4.11 13.10
C THR A 80 -16.43 3.25 13.25
N VAL A 81 -16.87 2.59 12.17
CA VAL A 81 -18.06 1.70 12.20
C VAL A 81 -17.79 0.47 13.06
N SER A 82 -16.62 -0.16 12.91
CA SER A 82 -16.26 -1.36 13.69
C SER A 82 -16.21 -1.09 15.20
N LEU A 83 -15.82 0.13 15.59
CA LEU A 83 -15.73 0.57 16.97
C LEU A 83 -17.07 1.05 17.55
N THR A 84 -18.09 1.25 16.71
CA THR A 84 -19.41 1.77 17.12
C THR A 84 -20.57 0.81 16.80
N VAL A 85 -20.27 -0.46 16.49
CA VAL A 85 -21.27 -1.45 16.08
C VAL A 85 -22.40 -1.63 17.10
N GLU A 86 -22.08 -1.70 18.40
CA GLU A 86 -23.08 -1.93 19.45
C GLU A 86 -24.05 -0.75 19.56
N GLN A 87 -23.53 0.48 19.58
CA GLN A 87 -24.36 1.69 19.65
C GLN A 87 -25.24 1.87 18.41
N LEU A 88 -24.70 1.56 17.22
CA LEU A 88 -25.45 1.58 15.96
C LEU A 88 -26.57 0.54 15.95
N ALA A 89 -26.33 -0.65 16.51
CA ALA A 89 -27.31 -1.73 16.58
C ALA A 89 -28.48 -1.34 17.51
N GLU A 90 -28.17 -0.76 18.67
CA GLU A 90 -29.16 -0.23 19.61
C GLU A 90 -30.00 0.90 19.00
N GLU A 91 -29.36 1.89 18.36
CA GLU A 91 -30.07 3.05 17.80
C GLU A 91 -31.01 2.67 16.65
N PHE A 92 -30.59 1.77 15.77
CA PHE A 92 -31.41 1.35 14.63
C PHE A 92 -32.35 0.17 14.93
N GLY A 93 -32.33 -0.37 16.15
CA GLY A 93 -33.11 -1.56 16.52
C GLY A 93 -32.76 -2.77 15.66
N LYS A 94 -31.47 -2.95 15.35
CA LYS A 94 -30.94 -4.01 14.49
C LYS A 94 -29.99 -4.91 15.25
N THR A 95 -29.66 -6.07 14.66
CA THR A 95 -28.65 -6.95 15.24
C THR A 95 -27.24 -6.46 14.88
N ASN A 96 -26.23 -6.78 15.70
CA ASN A 96 -24.82 -6.49 15.36
C ASN A 96 -24.42 -7.10 14.00
N ARG A 97 -25.04 -8.23 13.62
CA ARG A 97 -24.86 -8.85 12.31
C ARG A 97 -25.32 -7.94 11.17
N ASP A 98 -26.47 -7.30 11.32
CA ASP A 98 -26.99 -6.37 10.32
C ASP A 98 -26.08 -5.13 10.21
N ILE A 99 -25.63 -4.55 11.32
CA ILE A 99 -24.68 -3.42 11.25
C ILE A 99 -23.35 -3.82 10.59
N THR A 100 -22.84 -5.01 10.90
CA THR A 100 -21.62 -5.56 10.30
C THR A 100 -21.78 -5.84 8.80
N TRP A 101 -23.00 -6.05 8.30
CA TRP A 101 -23.27 -6.10 6.87
C TRP A 101 -22.91 -4.78 6.17
N GLY A 102 -23.07 -3.63 6.84
CA GLY A 102 -22.60 -2.34 6.34
C GLY A 102 -21.09 -2.29 6.10
N ILE A 103 -20.30 -2.89 6.98
CA ILE A 103 -18.83 -3.00 6.82
C ILE A 103 -18.51 -3.90 5.62
N THR A 104 -19.21 -5.02 5.49
CA THR A 104 -19.04 -5.95 4.36
C THR A 104 -19.37 -5.27 3.03
N LEU A 105 -20.48 -4.52 2.99
CA LEU A 105 -20.92 -3.78 1.81
C LEU A 105 -19.89 -2.73 1.36
N VAL A 106 -19.29 -2.01 2.32
CA VAL A 106 -18.17 -1.09 2.06
C VAL A 106 -17.03 -1.84 1.37
N LEU A 107 -16.56 -2.95 1.94
CA LEU A 107 -15.46 -3.75 1.37
C LEU A 107 -15.75 -4.24 -0.06
N MET A 108 -16.99 -4.66 -0.35
CA MET A 108 -17.40 -5.07 -1.69
C MET A 108 -17.31 -3.93 -2.69
N LEU A 109 -17.83 -2.75 -2.33
CA LEU A 109 -17.91 -1.61 -3.23
C LEU A 109 -16.59 -0.83 -3.39
N ARG A 110 -15.62 -1.06 -2.49
CA ARG A 110 -14.23 -0.57 -2.68
C ARG A 110 -13.62 -1.04 -4.00
N SER A 111 -13.95 -2.24 -4.46
CA SER A 111 -13.47 -2.74 -5.76
C SER A 111 -13.96 -1.89 -6.93
N VAL A 112 -15.22 -1.46 -6.88
CA VAL A 112 -15.82 -0.57 -7.88
C VAL A 112 -15.12 0.80 -7.83
N GLY A 113 -14.92 1.32 -6.62
CA GLY A 113 -14.18 2.56 -6.37
C GLY A 113 -12.77 2.57 -6.94
N ALA A 114 -11.99 1.53 -6.67
CA ALA A 114 -10.61 1.38 -7.15
C ALA A 114 -10.53 1.41 -8.68
N ILE A 115 -11.47 0.78 -9.37
CA ILE A 115 -11.52 0.79 -10.84
C ILE A 115 -11.80 2.22 -11.34
N ILE A 116 -12.83 2.87 -10.81
CA ILE A 116 -13.25 4.21 -11.27
C ILE A 116 -12.16 5.25 -11.00
N PHE A 117 -11.71 5.36 -9.75
CA PHE A 117 -10.74 6.37 -9.33
C PHE A 117 -9.31 6.02 -9.73
N GLY A 118 -8.99 4.74 -9.90
CA GLY A 118 -7.71 4.30 -10.45
C GLY A 118 -7.54 4.77 -11.90
N ILE A 119 -8.55 4.51 -12.76
CA ILE A 119 -8.56 5.02 -14.13
C ILE A 119 -8.56 6.55 -14.16
N ALA A 120 -9.35 7.19 -13.28
CA ALA A 120 -9.37 8.64 -13.18
C ALA A 120 -7.98 9.21 -12.82
N SER A 121 -7.24 8.55 -11.92
CA SER A 121 -5.90 8.97 -11.48
C SER A 121 -4.84 8.80 -12.56
N ASP A 122 -4.93 7.74 -13.35
CA ASP A 122 -4.02 7.52 -14.48
C ASP A 122 -4.32 8.43 -15.69
N ARG A 123 -5.57 8.91 -15.79
CA ARG A 123 -6.02 9.81 -16.86
C ARG A 123 -5.83 11.30 -16.52
N TYR A 124 -6.29 11.74 -15.36
CA TYR A 124 -6.38 13.16 -14.98
C TYR A 124 -5.25 13.61 -14.04
N GLY A 125 -4.39 12.69 -13.60
CA GLY A 125 -3.32 12.96 -12.65
C GLY A 125 -3.69 12.50 -11.24
N ARG A 126 -2.74 12.59 -10.32
CA ARG A 126 -2.89 12.07 -8.96
C ARG A 126 -3.63 13.11 -8.12
N LYS A 127 -3.42 14.41 -8.37
CA LYS A 127 -3.97 15.52 -7.57
C LYS A 127 -5.49 15.58 -7.54
N TRP A 128 -6.15 15.65 -8.69
CA TRP A 128 -7.59 15.95 -8.74
C TRP A 128 -8.45 14.79 -8.22
N PRO A 129 -8.23 13.52 -8.64
CA PRO A 129 -8.95 12.39 -8.07
C PRO A 129 -8.71 12.23 -6.57
N PHE A 130 -7.53 12.57 -6.06
CA PHE A 130 -7.24 12.56 -4.62
C PHE A 130 -8.10 13.59 -3.87
N ILE A 131 -8.20 14.81 -4.39
CA ILE A 131 -9.04 15.88 -3.80
C ILE A 131 -10.51 15.49 -3.87
N VAL A 132 -10.99 15.02 -5.02
CA VAL A 132 -12.39 14.58 -5.18
C VAL A 132 -12.72 13.46 -4.20
N ASN A 133 -11.81 12.50 -4.01
CA ASN A 133 -12.04 11.40 -3.08
C ASN A 133 -12.16 11.88 -1.62
N ASN A 134 -11.30 12.80 -1.19
CA ASN A 134 -11.39 13.40 0.13
C ASN A 134 -12.67 14.24 0.30
N ILE A 135 -13.14 14.94 -0.73
CA ILE A 135 -14.43 15.65 -0.68
C ILE A 135 -15.57 14.64 -0.48
N LEU A 136 -15.53 13.51 -1.19
CA LEU A 136 -16.53 12.45 -1.02
C LEU A 136 -16.48 11.87 0.40
N PHE A 137 -15.30 11.69 0.99
CA PHE A 137 -15.19 11.28 2.40
C PHE A 137 -15.88 12.26 3.35
N ILE A 138 -15.62 13.57 3.22
CA ILE A 138 -16.27 14.59 4.06
C ILE A 138 -17.79 14.48 3.95
N VAL A 139 -18.31 14.46 2.73
CA VAL A 139 -19.76 14.46 2.48
C VAL A 139 -20.41 13.18 3.00
N LEU A 140 -19.81 12.02 2.71
CA LEU A 140 -20.39 10.72 3.07
C LEU A 140 -20.21 10.38 4.55
N GLU A 141 -19.14 10.86 5.19
CA GLU A 141 -18.93 10.68 6.62
C GLU A 141 -19.86 11.57 7.44
N LEU A 142 -20.05 12.84 7.05
CA LEU A 142 -21.09 13.69 7.62
C LEU A 142 -22.47 13.09 7.39
N ALA A 143 -22.77 12.63 6.17
CA ALA A 143 -24.06 12.01 5.87
C ALA A 143 -24.34 10.82 6.79
N THR A 144 -23.35 9.98 7.10
CA THR A 144 -23.50 8.88 8.06
C THR A 144 -23.79 9.38 9.47
N GLY A 145 -23.11 10.43 9.93
CA GLY A 145 -23.42 11.09 11.20
C GLY A 145 -24.84 11.68 11.28
N PHE A 146 -25.57 11.80 10.16
CA PHE A 146 -26.96 12.30 10.10
C PHE A 146 -28.00 11.23 9.72
N THR A 147 -27.62 9.98 9.48
CA THR A 147 -28.59 8.92 9.17
C THR A 147 -29.55 8.67 10.33
N GLN A 148 -30.83 8.43 10.04
CA GLN A 148 -31.88 8.23 11.06
C GLN A 148 -32.45 6.80 11.06
N ASN A 149 -32.18 6.02 10.01
CA ASN A 149 -32.59 4.64 9.91
C ASN A 149 -31.51 3.80 9.23
N TYR A 150 -31.63 2.48 9.40
CA TYR A 150 -30.67 1.51 8.90
C TYR A 150 -30.50 1.54 7.37
N ASP A 151 -31.58 1.77 6.62
CA ASP A 151 -31.50 1.76 5.15
C ASP A 151 -30.73 2.97 4.61
N GLN A 152 -30.94 4.16 5.21
CA GLN A 152 -30.12 5.34 4.94
C GLN A 152 -28.66 5.10 5.31
N PHE A 153 -28.40 4.52 6.48
CA PHE A 153 -27.06 4.16 6.90
C PHE A 153 -26.37 3.25 5.88
N LEU A 154 -27.04 2.18 5.46
CA LEU A 154 -26.52 1.23 4.49
C LEU A 154 -26.27 1.86 3.12
N ALA A 155 -27.17 2.72 2.65
CA ALA A 155 -27.00 3.44 1.38
C ALA A 155 -25.79 4.39 1.40
N VAL A 156 -25.62 5.16 2.47
CA VAL A 156 -24.46 6.05 2.61
C VAL A 156 -23.17 5.25 2.72
N ARG A 157 -23.16 4.14 3.47
CA ARG A 157 -21.99 3.25 3.56
C ARG A 157 -21.66 2.58 2.23
N ALA A 158 -22.65 2.25 1.42
CA ALA A 158 -22.43 1.74 0.07
C ALA A 158 -21.64 2.74 -0.79
N LEU A 159 -22.09 4.00 -0.81
CA LEU A 159 -21.40 5.09 -1.51
C LEU A 159 -20.03 5.37 -0.92
N PHE A 160 -19.89 5.30 0.41
CA PHE A 160 -18.61 5.46 1.10
C PHE A 160 -17.60 4.40 0.65
N GLY A 161 -18.02 3.14 0.48
CA GLY A 161 -17.16 2.09 -0.07
C GLY A 161 -16.60 2.43 -1.45
N ILE A 162 -17.42 3.01 -2.33
CA ILE A 162 -16.96 3.45 -3.67
C ILE A 162 -15.91 4.57 -3.56
N ALA A 163 -16.10 5.55 -2.68
CA ALA A 163 -15.07 6.57 -2.44
C ALA A 163 -13.80 5.93 -1.84
N MET A 164 -13.94 5.10 -0.81
CA MET A 164 -12.84 4.49 -0.07
C MET A 164 -11.94 3.62 -0.96
N GLY A 165 -12.53 2.95 -1.95
CA GLY A 165 -11.80 2.15 -2.93
C GLY A 165 -10.73 2.93 -3.69
N GLY A 166 -10.97 4.22 -3.96
CA GLY A 166 -10.17 5.04 -4.85
C GLY A 166 -8.90 5.65 -4.26
N LEU A 167 -8.74 5.63 -2.93
CA LEU A 167 -7.65 6.37 -2.29
C LEU A 167 -6.31 5.63 -2.34
N TYR A 168 -6.30 4.33 -2.01
CA TYR A 168 -5.06 3.59 -1.77
C TYR A 168 -4.09 3.66 -2.95
N GLY A 169 -4.55 3.31 -4.16
CA GLY A 169 -3.70 3.34 -5.35
C GLY A 169 -3.14 4.74 -5.61
N ASN A 170 -3.96 5.77 -5.44
CA ASN A 170 -3.56 7.16 -5.70
C ASN A 170 -2.59 7.69 -4.62
N ALA A 171 -2.81 7.33 -3.35
CA ALA A 171 -1.89 7.65 -2.26
C ALA A 171 -0.52 6.97 -2.46
N ALA A 172 -0.52 5.67 -2.81
CA ALA A 172 0.70 4.94 -3.14
C ALA A 172 1.46 5.57 -4.32
N ALA A 173 0.74 5.93 -5.40
CA ALA A 173 1.33 6.61 -6.55
C ALA A 173 1.91 7.98 -6.17
N THR A 174 1.16 8.78 -5.41
CA THR A 174 1.62 10.10 -4.96
C THR A 174 2.90 10.00 -4.13
N ALA A 175 3.01 9.04 -3.23
CA ALA A 175 4.17 8.88 -2.36
C ALA A 175 5.40 8.28 -3.06
N LEU A 176 5.21 7.34 -3.99
CA LEU A 176 6.29 6.47 -4.46
C LEU A 176 6.77 6.74 -5.89
N GLU A 177 5.96 7.34 -6.78
CA GLU A 177 6.35 7.53 -8.18
C GLU A 177 7.64 8.35 -8.34
N ASP A 178 7.68 9.52 -7.70
CA ASP A 178 8.83 10.42 -7.76
C ASP A 178 9.88 10.10 -6.70
N CYS A 179 9.71 9.03 -5.92
CA CYS A 179 10.65 8.66 -4.85
C CYS A 179 11.94 8.06 -5.42
N PRO A 180 13.14 8.42 -4.91
CA PRO A 180 14.40 7.83 -5.33
C PRO A 180 14.39 6.31 -5.17
N GLN A 181 14.88 5.59 -6.19
CA GLN A 181 14.80 4.13 -6.30
C GLN A 181 15.37 3.39 -5.07
N GLU A 182 16.41 3.96 -4.45
CA GLU A 182 17.08 3.42 -3.27
C GLU A 182 16.26 3.59 -1.98
N ALA A 183 15.47 4.67 -1.88
CA ALA A 183 14.66 4.99 -0.71
C ALA A 183 13.25 4.39 -0.78
N ARG A 184 12.79 3.95 -1.96
CA ARG A 184 11.43 3.41 -2.16
C ARG A 184 11.04 2.29 -1.18
N GLY A 185 11.98 1.42 -0.79
CA GLY A 185 11.71 0.36 0.19
C GLY A 185 11.29 0.89 1.56
N ILE A 186 12.06 1.84 2.14
CA ILE A 186 11.75 2.41 3.46
C ILE A 186 10.49 3.30 3.40
N ILE A 187 10.34 4.10 2.34
CA ILE A 187 9.17 4.98 2.17
C ILE A 187 7.88 4.18 1.98
N SER A 188 7.94 3.07 1.24
CA SER A 188 6.82 2.10 1.13
C SER A 188 6.45 1.50 2.48
N GLY A 189 7.47 1.05 3.22
CA GLY A 189 7.28 0.49 4.56
C GLY A 189 6.56 1.46 5.49
N MET A 190 7.03 2.71 5.55
CA MET A 190 6.44 3.78 6.33
C MET A 190 5.03 4.14 5.85
N LEU A 191 4.80 4.22 4.54
CA LEU A 191 3.50 4.55 3.96
C LEU A 191 2.43 3.55 4.41
N GLN A 192 2.73 2.25 4.31
CA GLN A 192 1.78 1.20 4.67
C GLN A 192 1.35 1.28 6.14
N GLN A 193 2.22 1.77 7.03
CA GLN A 193 1.93 1.90 8.46
C GLN A 193 0.90 2.97 8.80
N GLY A 194 0.52 3.82 7.83
CA GLY A 194 -0.62 4.71 7.99
C GLY A 194 -1.88 3.93 8.40
N TYR A 195 -2.06 2.70 7.92
CA TYR A 195 -3.22 1.88 8.28
C TYR A 195 -3.28 1.55 9.78
N ALA A 196 -2.19 1.01 10.33
CA ALA A 196 -2.08 0.69 11.75
C ALA A 196 -2.13 1.95 12.63
N PHE A 197 -1.52 3.04 12.16
CA PHE A 197 -1.60 4.33 12.85
C PHE A 197 -3.04 4.88 12.88
N GLY A 198 -3.78 4.73 11.78
CA GLY A 198 -5.19 5.12 11.68
C GLY A 198 -6.09 4.33 12.64
N TYR A 199 -5.87 3.01 12.77
CA TYR A 199 -6.56 2.19 13.77
C TYR A 199 -6.33 2.70 15.21
N LEU A 200 -5.09 3.03 15.56
CA LEU A 200 -4.75 3.55 16.88
C LEU A 200 -5.42 4.90 17.15
N LEU A 201 -5.43 5.80 16.16
CA LEU A 201 -6.15 7.06 16.25
C LEU A 201 -7.66 6.82 16.40
N ALA A 202 -8.27 5.97 15.57
CA ALA A 202 -9.69 5.64 15.66
C ALA A 202 -10.07 5.11 17.03
N THR A 203 -9.26 4.20 17.59
CA THR A 203 -9.45 3.66 18.94
C THR A 203 -9.36 4.75 20.01
N ALA A 204 -8.37 5.64 19.91
CA ALA A 204 -8.18 6.74 20.86
C ALA A 204 -9.34 7.74 20.83
N PHE A 205 -9.75 8.16 19.62
CA PHE A 205 -10.85 9.11 19.44
C PHE A 205 -12.22 8.49 19.75
N ALA A 206 -12.45 7.21 19.41
CA ALA A 206 -13.67 6.51 19.80
C ALA A 206 -13.82 6.48 21.32
N ARG A 207 -12.75 6.11 22.04
CA ARG A 207 -12.74 6.13 23.52
C ARG A 207 -12.92 7.54 24.08
N GLY A 208 -12.43 8.57 23.38
CA GLY A 208 -12.51 9.96 23.81
C GLY A 208 -13.83 10.66 23.49
N LEU A 209 -14.59 10.20 22.47
CA LEU A 209 -15.76 10.90 21.95
C LEU A 209 -17.08 10.13 22.09
N VAL A 210 -17.06 8.80 21.97
CA VAL A 210 -18.30 7.99 21.88
C VAL A 210 -19.00 7.90 23.24
N ASP A 211 -18.25 7.62 24.30
CA ASP A 211 -18.82 7.41 25.65
C ASP A 211 -18.81 8.69 26.52
N THR A 212 -18.29 9.80 26.00
CA THR A 212 -18.14 11.08 26.74
C THR A 212 -19.12 12.16 26.29
N THR A 213 -19.83 11.94 25.18
CA THR A 213 -20.73 12.92 24.59
C THR A 213 -22.17 12.42 24.58
N SER A 214 -23.14 13.34 24.67
CA SER A 214 -24.57 12.99 24.70
C SER A 214 -25.11 12.43 23.37
N HIS A 215 -24.33 12.47 22.30
CA HIS A 215 -24.75 12.11 20.93
C HIS A 215 -24.21 10.72 20.51
N GLY A 216 -23.68 9.94 21.46
CA GLY A 216 -23.21 8.58 21.23
C GLY A 216 -22.12 8.51 20.15
N TRP A 217 -22.37 7.74 19.09
CA TRP A 217 -21.40 7.50 18.02
C TRP A 217 -21.27 8.67 17.02
N ARG A 218 -22.28 9.54 16.87
CA ARG A 218 -22.32 10.56 15.79
C ARG A 218 -21.13 11.54 15.80
N PRO A 219 -20.64 12.04 16.95
CA PRO A 219 -19.50 12.95 16.99
C PRO A 219 -18.20 12.36 16.43
N LEU A 220 -18.04 11.03 16.49
CA LEU A 220 -16.88 10.38 15.89
C LEU A 220 -16.85 10.59 14.37
N PHE A 221 -18.00 10.49 13.71
CA PHE A 221 -18.15 10.70 12.26
C PHE A 221 -18.06 12.19 11.90
N TRP A 222 -18.65 13.08 12.70
CA TRP A 222 -18.50 14.53 12.48
C TRP A 222 -17.05 14.99 12.60
N PHE A 223 -16.32 14.45 13.58
CA PHE A 223 -14.89 14.69 13.72
C PHE A 223 -14.10 14.05 12.57
N GLY A 224 -14.43 12.81 12.17
CA GLY A 224 -13.84 12.13 11.02
C GLY A 224 -13.90 12.96 9.74
N ALA A 225 -14.98 13.70 9.52
CA ALA A 225 -15.13 14.58 8.36
C ALA A 225 -14.26 15.85 8.38
N CYS A 226 -13.64 16.23 9.50
CA CYS A 226 -12.89 17.50 9.59
C CYS A 226 -11.47 17.41 9.00
N PRO A 227 -10.61 16.44 9.36
CA PRO A 227 -9.23 16.40 8.87
C PRO A 227 -9.05 16.22 7.36
N PRO A 228 -9.94 15.56 6.60
CA PRO A 228 -9.88 15.54 5.14
C PRO A 228 -9.89 16.94 4.52
N VAL A 229 -10.47 17.96 5.18
CA VAL A 229 -10.39 19.37 4.75
C VAL A 229 -8.94 19.84 4.72
N LEU A 230 -8.17 19.55 5.78
CA LEU A 230 -6.76 19.91 5.88
C LEU A 230 -5.92 19.14 4.86
N ILE A 231 -6.25 17.87 4.63
CA ILE A 231 -5.60 17.02 3.62
C ILE A 231 -5.84 17.58 2.20
N ILE A 232 -7.06 18.04 1.90
CA ILE A 232 -7.41 18.69 0.63
C ILE A 232 -6.61 19.97 0.45
N ILE A 233 -6.60 20.84 1.46
CA ILE A 233 -5.84 22.11 1.41
C ILE A 233 -4.37 21.81 1.17
N PHE A 234 -3.80 20.84 1.90
CA PHE A 234 -2.41 20.44 1.73
C PHE A 234 -2.14 19.90 0.32
N ARG A 235 -2.98 18.99 -0.19
CA ARG A 235 -2.83 18.44 -1.55
C ARG A 235 -3.03 19.49 -2.64
N TYR A 236 -3.89 20.49 -2.40
CA TYR A 236 -4.21 21.56 -3.34
C TYR A 236 -3.00 22.46 -3.61
N PHE A 237 -2.18 22.76 -2.60
CA PHE A 237 -0.95 23.55 -2.78
C PHE A 237 0.19 22.74 -3.40
N LEU A 238 0.12 21.41 -3.38
CA LEU A 238 1.14 20.56 -3.99
C LEU A 238 0.94 20.45 -5.51
N PRO A 239 2.05 20.43 -6.29
CA PRO A 239 1.98 20.20 -7.72
C PRO A 239 1.60 18.75 -8.06
N GLU A 240 1.44 18.49 -9.35
CA GLU A 240 1.30 17.12 -9.86
C GLU A 240 2.68 16.40 -9.89
N THR A 241 2.69 15.07 -9.85
CA THR A 241 3.95 14.29 -9.89
C THR A 241 4.72 14.55 -11.17
N VAL A 242 6.06 14.58 -11.08
CA VAL A 242 6.95 14.79 -12.24
C VAL A 242 6.75 13.67 -13.24
N SER A 243 6.68 12.43 -12.76
CA SER A 243 6.40 11.23 -13.55
C SER A 243 5.11 11.34 -14.36
N PHE A 244 4.05 11.93 -13.81
CA PHE A 244 2.80 12.12 -14.55
C PHE A 244 2.90 13.26 -15.58
N ARG A 245 3.56 14.37 -15.22
CA ARG A 245 3.75 15.51 -16.14
C ARG A 245 4.50 15.10 -17.39
N GLU A 246 5.54 14.28 -17.25
CA GLU A 246 6.31 13.73 -18.37
C GLU A 246 5.45 12.82 -19.26
N ARG A 247 4.60 11.96 -18.67
CA ARG A 247 3.66 11.12 -19.45
C ARG A 247 2.67 11.97 -20.24
N VAL A 248 2.10 13.00 -19.62
CA VAL A 248 1.17 13.90 -20.32
C VAL A 248 1.87 14.64 -21.47
N ALA A 249 3.11 15.09 -21.26
CA ALA A 249 3.91 15.70 -22.32
C ALA A 249 4.16 14.72 -23.48
N ALA A 250 4.52 13.47 -23.16
CA ALA A 250 4.70 12.41 -24.15
C ALA A 250 3.41 12.07 -24.90
N ARG A 251 2.26 12.02 -24.23
CA ARG A 251 0.94 11.80 -24.85
C ARG A 251 0.53 12.97 -25.75
N LYS A 252 0.83 14.21 -25.35
CA LYS A 252 0.57 15.42 -26.14
C LYS A 252 1.40 15.43 -27.43
N ALA A 253 2.64 14.96 -27.38
CA ALA A 253 3.50 14.82 -28.57
C ALA A 253 2.93 13.84 -29.62
N GLN A 254 2.03 12.92 -29.23
CA GLN A 254 1.37 11.95 -30.11
C GLN A 254 0.00 12.42 -30.63
N GLY A 255 -0.38 13.68 -30.39
CA GLY A 255 -1.62 14.28 -30.92
C GLY A 255 -2.77 14.32 -29.91
N SER A 256 -3.41 13.18 -29.61
CA SER A 256 -4.60 13.13 -28.72
C SER A 256 -4.33 12.40 -27.42
N ILE A 257 -4.32 13.14 -26.31
CA ILE A 257 -4.09 12.59 -24.96
C ILE A 257 -5.11 11.48 -24.62
N ALA A 258 -6.39 11.70 -24.93
CA ALA A 258 -7.45 10.73 -24.64
C ALA A 258 -7.37 9.50 -25.55
N GLY A 259 -7.10 9.69 -26.84
CA GLY A 259 -6.98 8.60 -27.80
C GLY A 259 -5.78 7.69 -27.50
N THR A 260 -4.64 8.28 -27.14
CA THR A 260 -3.45 7.55 -26.74
C THR A 260 -3.67 6.79 -25.43
N PHE A 261 -4.28 7.40 -24.42
CA PHE A 261 -4.58 6.71 -23.16
C PHE A 261 -5.43 5.44 -23.38
N VAL A 262 -6.47 5.51 -24.21
CA VAL A 262 -7.32 4.34 -24.50
C VAL A 262 -6.52 3.26 -25.24
N LYS A 263 -5.64 3.63 -26.18
CA LYS A 263 -4.76 2.67 -26.87
C LYS A 263 -3.77 2.01 -25.91
N GLU A 264 -3.10 2.79 -25.07
CA GLU A 264 -2.22 2.29 -24.00
C GLU A 264 -2.98 1.32 -23.10
N GLY A 265 -4.23 1.63 -22.73
CA GLY A 265 -5.05 0.76 -21.86
C GLY A 265 -5.39 -0.56 -22.49
N LYS A 266 -5.72 -0.56 -23.79
CA LYS A 266 -5.99 -1.79 -24.53
C LYS A 266 -4.74 -2.67 -24.62
N VAL A 267 -3.58 -2.06 -24.86
CA VAL A 267 -2.28 -2.75 -24.90
C VAL A 267 -1.91 -3.31 -23.53
N ALA A 268 -1.97 -2.47 -22.49
CA ALA A 268 -1.61 -2.84 -21.14
C ALA A 268 -2.51 -3.96 -20.61
N LEU A 269 -3.83 -3.92 -20.86
CA LEU A 269 -4.73 -5.00 -20.48
C LEU A 269 -4.42 -6.28 -21.25
N ARG A 270 -4.16 -6.21 -22.56
CA ARG A 270 -3.82 -7.39 -23.37
C ARG A 270 -2.51 -8.03 -22.94
N ARG A 271 -1.49 -7.24 -22.57
CA ARG A 271 -0.18 -7.73 -22.18
C ARG A 271 -0.12 -8.18 -20.72
N HIS A 272 -0.81 -7.49 -19.82
CA HIS A 272 -0.62 -7.62 -18.37
C HIS A 272 -1.85 -8.15 -17.62
N TRP A 273 -2.89 -8.66 -18.28
CA TRP A 273 -4.06 -9.23 -17.58
C TRP A 273 -3.71 -10.43 -16.68
N ILE A 274 -2.75 -11.29 -17.07
CA ILE A 274 -2.26 -12.39 -16.23
C ILE A 274 -1.55 -11.83 -14.99
N LEU A 275 -0.77 -10.76 -15.16
CA LEU A 275 -0.12 -10.07 -14.04
C LEU A 275 -1.17 -9.46 -13.10
N LEU A 276 -2.24 -8.86 -13.62
CA LEU A 276 -3.33 -8.34 -12.80
C LEU A 276 -4.00 -9.45 -11.99
N ILE A 277 -4.28 -10.62 -12.59
CA ILE A 277 -4.82 -11.78 -11.86
C ILE A 277 -3.85 -12.23 -10.77
N TYR A 278 -2.56 -12.34 -11.08
CA TYR A 278 -1.53 -12.67 -10.11
C TYR A 278 -1.52 -11.68 -8.94
N LEU A 279 -1.55 -10.37 -9.22
CA LEU A 279 -1.57 -9.33 -8.19
C LEU A 279 -2.84 -9.40 -7.34
N VAL A 280 -4.01 -9.65 -7.94
CA VAL A 280 -5.27 -9.84 -7.19
C VAL A 280 -5.17 -11.03 -6.24
N LEU A 281 -4.64 -12.17 -6.70
CA LEU A 281 -4.47 -13.36 -5.87
C LEU A 281 -3.42 -13.14 -4.77
N LEU A 282 -2.31 -12.48 -5.09
CA LEU A 282 -1.30 -12.10 -4.10
C LEU A 282 -1.94 -11.22 -3.02
N MET A 283 -2.69 -10.20 -3.42
CA MET A 283 -3.38 -9.31 -2.50
C MET A 283 -4.46 -10.02 -1.69
N ALA A 284 -5.17 -10.99 -2.26
CA ALA A 284 -6.08 -11.82 -1.49
C ALA A 284 -5.36 -12.55 -0.35
N GLY A 285 -4.19 -13.13 -0.63
CA GLY A 285 -3.35 -13.79 0.38
C GLY A 285 -2.89 -12.85 1.49
N PHE A 286 -2.41 -11.66 1.11
CA PHE A 286 -1.99 -10.63 2.07
C PHE A 286 -3.15 -10.11 2.95
N ASN A 287 -4.33 -9.91 2.37
CA ASN A 287 -5.49 -9.49 3.15
C ASN A 287 -6.00 -10.65 4.04
N PHE A 288 -6.00 -11.90 3.57
CA PHE A 288 -6.29 -13.06 4.43
C PHE A 288 -5.31 -13.17 5.61
N MET A 289 -4.03 -12.84 5.38
CA MET A 289 -2.99 -12.86 6.42
C MET A 289 -3.24 -11.79 7.50
N SER A 290 -3.71 -10.60 7.12
CA SER A 290 -4.08 -9.56 8.08
C SER A 290 -5.37 -9.89 8.82
N HIS A 291 -6.46 -10.13 8.09
CA HIS A 291 -7.77 -10.35 8.69
C HIS A 291 -7.81 -11.62 9.54
N GLY A 292 -7.20 -12.71 9.06
CA GLY A 292 -7.11 -13.96 9.81
C GLY A 292 -6.23 -13.89 11.07
N SER A 293 -5.28 -12.94 11.13
CA SER A 293 -4.49 -12.75 12.35
C SER A 293 -5.13 -11.76 13.32
N GLN A 294 -5.90 -10.78 12.85
CA GLN A 294 -6.31 -9.62 13.66
C GLN A 294 -7.78 -9.63 14.09
N ASP A 295 -8.72 -10.00 13.23
CA ASP A 295 -10.14 -9.68 13.40
C ASP A 295 -10.77 -10.42 14.60
N LEU A 296 -10.52 -11.72 14.72
CA LEU A 296 -11.04 -12.55 15.82
C LEU A 296 -10.10 -12.62 17.02
N TYR A 297 -8.92 -12.01 16.94
CA TYR A 297 -7.94 -12.02 18.02
C TYR A 297 -8.44 -11.36 19.33
N PRO A 298 -9.11 -10.19 19.33
CA PRO A 298 -9.69 -9.64 20.56
C PRO A 298 -10.76 -10.56 21.16
N THR A 299 -11.55 -11.20 20.31
CA THR A 299 -12.54 -12.22 20.72
C THR A 299 -11.85 -13.41 21.34
N MET A 300 -10.73 -13.89 20.77
CA MET A 300 -9.94 -14.98 21.33
C MET A 300 -9.42 -14.63 22.73
N LEU A 301 -8.81 -13.45 22.92
CA LEU A 301 -8.29 -13.01 24.21
C LEU A 301 -9.39 -12.91 25.29
N THR A 302 -10.55 -12.37 24.92
CA THR A 302 -11.68 -12.20 25.85
C THR A 302 -12.37 -13.54 26.12
N ASN A 303 -12.71 -14.26 25.05
CA ASN A 303 -13.46 -15.50 25.10
C ASN A 303 -12.61 -16.59 25.72
N GLN A 304 -11.40 -16.88 25.24
CA GLN A 304 -10.59 -18.02 25.69
C GLN A 304 -9.80 -17.72 26.96
N PHE A 305 -9.05 -16.62 26.96
CA PHE A 305 -8.10 -16.29 28.04
C PHE A 305 -8.71 -15.40 29.13
N ASN A 306 -9.98 -15.00 29.00
CA ASN A 306 -10.69 -14.17 29.97
C ASN A 306 -9.98 -12.84 30.27
N PHE A 307 -9.30 -12.25 29.28
CA PHE A 307 -8.67 -10.94 29.46
C PHE A 307 -9.74 -9.87 29.72
N SER A 308 -9.40 -8.88 30.56
CA SER A 308 -10.23 -7.69 30.74
C SER A 308 -10.22 -6.83 29.47
N HIS A 309 -11.25 -6.00 29.27
CA HIS A 309 -11.28 -5.06 28.15
C HIS A 309 -10.00 -4.21 28.04
N ASN A 310 -9.49 -3.72 29.18
CA ASN A 310 -8.23 -2.98 29.21
C ASN A 310 -7.03 -3.83 28.77
N ALA A 311 -6.93 -5.10 29.18
CA ALA A 311 -5.85 -5.99 28.78
C ALA A 311 -5.90 -6.34 27.29
N VAL A 312 -7.10 -6.49 26.72
CA VAL A 312 -7.31 -6.67 25.28
C VAL A 312 -6.86 -5.43 24.51
N THR A 313 -7.28 -4.23 24.94
CA THR A 313 -6.85 -2.98 24.32
C THR A 313 -5.33 -2.81 24.39
N VAL A 314 -4.69 -3.04 25.55
CA VAL A 314 -3.23 -2.96 25.68
C VAL A 314 -2.55 -3.95 24.73
N THR A 315 -3.06 -5.18 24.64
CA THR A 315 -2.49 -6.19 23.73
C THR A 315 -2.60 -5.75 22.27
N GLN A 316 -3.74 -5.16 21.87
CA GLN A 316 -3.92 -4.66 20.52
C GLN A 316 -3.05 -3.43 20.20
N VAL A 317 -2.85 -2.54 21.17
CA VAL A 317 -1.91 -1.42 21.01
C VAL A 317 -0.49 -1.95 20.78
N VAL A 318 -0.04 -2.91 21.60
CA VAL A 318 1.28 -3.52 21.45
C VAL A 318 1.41 -4.26 20.11
N ALA A 319 0.37 -4.99 19.69
CA ALA A 319 0.33 -5.65 18.39
C ALA A 319 0.47 -4.64 17.22
N ASN A 320 -0.22 -3.49 17.30
CA ASN A 320 -0.09 -2.41 16.31
C ASN A 320 1.27 -1.70 16.34
N LEU A 321 1.95 -1.61 17.51
CA LEU A 321 3.33 -1.14 17.56
C LEU A 321 4.30 -2.13 16.89
N GLY A 322 4.06 -3.44 17.08
CA GLY A 322 4.75 -4.50 16.34
C GLY A 322 4.55 -4.35 14.84
N ALA A 323 3.31 -4.10 14.41
CA ALA A 323 2.98 -3.82 13.02
C ALA A 323 3.79 -2.66 12.42
N ILE A 324 3.74 -1.50 13.08
CA ILE A 324 4.38 -0.25 12.63
C ILE A 324 5.89 -0.44 12.51
N THR A 325 6.51 -1.04 13.52
CA THR A 325 7.96 -1.29 13.52
C THR A 325 8.34 -2.33 12.48
N GLY A 326 7.58 -3.43 12.37
CA GLY A 326 7.78 -4.49 11.39
C GLY A 326 7.75 -3.98 9.96
N GLY A 327 6.64 -3.36 9.53
CA GLY A 327 6.51 -2.93 8.15
C GLY A 327 7.51 -1.83 7.75
N THR A 328 7.91 -0.96 8.69
CA THR A 328 8.96 0.04 8.43
C THR A 328 10.34 -0.60 8.27
N VAL A 329 10.74 -1.46 9.21
CA VAL A 329 12.06 -2.11 9.20
C VAL A 329 12.20 -3.08 8.03
N ILE A 330 11.19 -3.92 7.83
CA ILE A 330 11.20 -4.94 6.78
C ILE A 330 11.01 -4.30 5.40
N GLY A 331 10.23 -3.22 5.29
CA GLY A 331 10.19 -2.39 4.08
C GLY A 331 11.58 -1.90 3.66
N TYR A 332 12.36 -1.39 4.61
CA TYR A 332 13.77 -1.03 4.39
C TYR A 332 14.63 -2.26 4.02
N CYS A 333 14.54 -3.37 4.76
CA CYS A 333 15.29 -4.59 4.48
C CYS A 333 14.99 -5.17 3.09
N SER A 334 13.78 -4.99 2.57
CA SER A 334 13.40 -5.45 1.23
C SER A 334 14.24 -4.81 0.12
N GLN A 335 14.79 -3.61 0.36
CA GLN A 335 15.70 -2.96 -0.56
C GLN A 335 17.03 -3.72 -0.67
N ILE A 336 17.47 -4.36 0.41
CA ILE A 336 18.73 -5.10 0.51
C ILE A 336 18.58 -6.50 -0.09
N PHE A 337 17.57 -7.22 0.38
CA PHE A 337 17.43 -8.66 0.13
C PHE A 337 16.55 -9.03 -1.05
N GLY A 338 15.76 -8.09 -1.61
CA GLY A 338 14.73 -8.41 -2.61
C GLY A 338 13.33 -8.36 -2.02
N ARG A 339 12.32 -8.11 -2.85
CA ARG A 339 10.91 -8.00 -2.40
C ARG A 339 10.38 -9.38 -2.04
N ARG A 340 10.50 -10.33 -2.98
CA ARG A 340 9.98 -11.70 -2.84
C ARG A 340 10.65 -12.48 -1.71
N PHE A 341 11.98 -12.43 -1.65
CA PHE A 341 12.75 -13.11 -0.60
C PHE A 341 12.32 -12.63 0.79
N THR A 342 12.19 -11.31 0.97
CA THR A 342 11.79 -10.71 2.25
C THR A 342 10.40 -11.14 2.68
N ILE A 343 9.43 -11.15 1.76
CA ILE A 343 8.05 -11.61 2.02
C ILE A 343 8.07 -13.09 2.48
N ILE A 344 8.77 -13.97 1.76
CA ILE A 344 8.83 -15.40 2.09
C ILE A 344 9.45 -15.63 3.47
N VAL A 345 10.55 -14.94 3.80
CA VAL A 345 11.18 -15.05 5.12
C VAL A 345 10.23 -14.58 6.22
N MET A 346 9.49 -13.48 6.03
CA MET A 346 8.50 -13.04 7.01
C MET A 346 7.36 -14.04 7.19
N CYS A 347 6.88 -14.69 6.12
CA CYS A 347 5.86 -15.74 6.23
C CYS A 347 6.37 -16.97 6.99
N ILE A 348 7.64 -17.35 6.81
CA ILE A 348 8.25 -18.47 7.55
C ILE A 348 8.40 -18.11 9.04
N LEU A 349 8.89 -16.90 9.34
CA LEU A 349 9.04 -16.43 10.72
C LEU A 349 7.68 -16.27 11.42
N GLY A 350 6.69 -15.68 10.76
CA GLY A 350 5.31 -15.60 11.26
C GLY A 350 4.71 -16.99 11.48
N GLY A 351 4.91 -17.92 10.54
CA GLY A 351 4.49 -19.32 10.69
C GLY A 351 5.07 -20.00 11.94
N ALA A 352 6.32 -19.70 12.30
CA ALA A 352 6.94 -20.21 13.53
C ALA A 352 6.38 -19.55 14.81
N LEU A 353 5.87 -18.32 14.70
CA LEU A 353 5.30 -17.54 15.81
C LEU A 353 3.80 -17.81 16.03
N LEU A 354 3.14 -18.57 15.16
CA LEU A 354 1.73 -18.95 15.35
C LEU A 354 1.46 -19.73 16.65
N TYR A 355 2.38 -20.62 17.05
CA TYR A 355 2.22 -21.35 18.30
C TYR A 355 2.17 -20.43 19.53
N PRO A 356 3.19 -19.56 19.78
CA PRO A 356 3.11 -18.63 20.89
C PRO A 356 1.99 -17.58 20.74
N TYR A 357 1.58 -17.23 19.52
CA TYR A 357 0.48 -16.31 19.27
C TYR A 357 -0.88 -16.88 19.70
N SER A 358 -1.13 -18.16 19.42
CA SER A 358 -2.44 -18.79 19.62
C SER A 358 -2.59 -19.57 20.92
N PHE A 359 -1.51 -20.08 21.52
CA PHE A 359 -1.59 -21.01 22.66
C PHE A 359 -0.99 -20.48 23.97
N THR A 360 -0.41 -19.28 23.97
CA THR A 360 0.14 -18.67 25.20
C THR A 360 -1.00 -18.07 26.02
N THR A 361 -1.30 -18.67 27.18
CA THR A 361 -2.45 -18.28 28.03
C THR A 361 -2.17 -17.15 29.01
N SER A 362 -0.89 -16.79 29.22
CA SER A 362 -0.47 -15.72 30.13
C SER A 362 -0.40 -14.36 29.42
N HIS A 363 -0.25 -13.27 30.18
CA HIS A 363 0.01 -11.92 29.64
C HIS A 363 1.24 -11.84 28.72
N SER A 364 2.11 -12.85 28.71
CA SER A 364 3.19 -13.00 27.72
C SER A 364 2.68 -13.11 26.28
N VAL A 365 1.40 -13.44 26.05
CA VAL A 365 0.78 -13.43 24.72
C VAL A 365 0.87 -12.06 24.04
N THR A 366 0.97 -10.98 24.81
CA THR A 366 1.15 -9.63 24.29
C THR A 366 2.48 -9.47 23.55
N ALA A 367 3.55 -10.13 24.01
CA ALA A 367 4.83 -10.13 23.30
C ALA A 367 4.75 -10.98 22.02
N ALA A 368 4.06 -12.12 22.06
CA ALA A 368 3.81 -12.92 20.86
C ALA A 368 3.01 -12.12 19.82
N ALA A 369 2.01 -11.34 20.25
CA ALA A 369 1.24 -10.47 19.39
C ALA A 369 2.08 -9.39 18.71
N PHE A 370 3.05 -8.81 19.43
CA PHE A 370 4.00 -7.87 18.85
C PHE A 370 4.79 -8.52 17.71
N PHE A 371 5.40 -9.67 17.95
CA PHE A 371 6.27 -10.32 16.94
C PHE A 371 5.48 -10.91 15.78
N GLU A 372 4.28 -11.47 16.02
CA GLU A 372 3.42 -11.96 14.95
C GLU A 372 3.01 -10.80 14.03
N GLN A 373 2.55 -9.68 14.59
CA GLN A 373 2.18 -8.52 13.78
C GLN A 373 3.38 -7.82 13.16
N PHE A 374 4.56 -7.90 13.78
CA PHE A 374 5.82 -7.48 13.16
C PHE A 374 6.10 -8.27 11.87
N CYS A 375 5.86 -9.59 11.86
CA CYS A 375 6.05 -10.42 10.68
C CYS A 375 4.97 -10.17 9.62
N VAL A 376 3.69 -10.22 10.01
CA VAL A 376 2.55 -9.98 9.11
C VAL A 376 2.68 -8.62 8.43
N GLN A 377 2.87 -7.56 9.20
CA GLN A 377 2.92 -6.20 8.66
C GLN A 377 4.31 -5.85 8.11
N GLY A 378 5.34 -6.57 8.55
CA GLY A 378 6.65 -6.63 7.92
C GLY A 378 6.56 -6.97 6.44
N ALA A 379 5.82 -8.04 6.11
CA ALA A 379 5.56 -8.41 4.73
C ALA A 379 4.76 -7.32 3.99
N TRP A 380 3.75 -6.73 4.65
CA TRP A 380 2.95 -5.64 4.07
C TRP A 380 3.76 -4.38 3.76
N GLY A 381 4.80 -4.05 4.53
CA GLY A 381 5.67 -2.91 4.25
C GLY A 381 6.32 -2.94 2.86
N VAL A 382 6.47 -4.15 2.30
CA VAL A 382 7.03 -4.39 0.96
C VAL A 382 5.98 -4.19 -0.15
N ILE A 383 4.70 -4.30 0.16
CA ILE A 383 3.62 -4.40 -0.82
C ILE A 383 3.42 -3.14 -1.66
N PRO A 384 3.32 -1.92 -1.09
CA PRO A 384 3.10 -0.73 -1.91
C PRO A 384 4.14 -0.60 -3.03
N ILE A 385 5.43 -0.75 -2.69
CA ILE A 385 6.48 -0.70 -3.71
C ILE A 385 6.46 -1.90 -4.65
N HIS A 386 6.19 -3.12 -4.16
CA HIS A 386 6.15 -4.30 -5.01
C HIS A 386 5.04 -4.21 -6.06
N LEU A 387 3.84 -3.76 -5.69
CA LEU A 387 2.74 -3.52 -6.63
C LEU A 387 3.11 -2.43 -7.65
N MET A 388 3.73 -1.34 -7.20
CA MET A 388 4.13 -0.21 -8.06
C MET A 388 5.22 -0.60 -9.08
N GLU A 389 6.20 -1.41 -8.69
CA GLU A 389 7.29 -1.91 -9.55
C GLU A 389 6.79 -2.93 -10.58
N LEU A 390 5.79 -3.75 -10.20
CA LEU A 390 5.18 -4.72 -11.10
C LEU A 390 4.24 -4.06 -12.11
N SER A 391 3.50 -3.03 -11.68
CA SER A 391 2.44 -2.41 -12.46
C SER A 391 2.97 -1.62 -13.67
N PRO A 392 2.27 -1.69 -14.83
CA PRO A 392 2.58 -0.86 -15.99
C PRO A 392 2.48 0.62 -15.66
N GLY A 393 3.39 1.45 -16.16
CA GLY A 393 3.44 2.85 -15.78
C GLY A 393 2.23 3.67 -16.22
N SER A 394 1.64 3.34 -17.36
CA SER A 394 0.46 3.99 -17.93
C SER A 394 -0.84 3.76 -17.13
N PHE A 395 -0.92 2.63 -16.40
CA PHE A 395 -2.10 2.20 -15.62
C PHE A 395 -1.73 1.81 -14.19
N ARG A 396 -0.68 2.44 -13.65
CA ARG A 396 -0.11 2.04 -12.36
C ARG A 396 -1.11 2.16 -11.24
N THR A 397 -1.81 3.30 -11.17
CA THR A 397 -2.78 3.56 -10.11
C THR A 397 -3.96 2.59 -10.19
N PHE A 398 -4.45 2.34 -11.40
CA PHE A 398 -5.50 1.38 -11.68
C PHE A 398 -5.11 -0.04 -11.25
N VAL A 399 -3.95 -0.54 -11.65
CA VAL A 399 -3.51 -1.91 -11.32
C VAL A 399 -3.28 -2.06 -9.82
N VAL A 400 -2.59 -1.11 -9.17
CA VAL A 400 -2.34 -1.14 -7.72
C VAL A 400 -3.66 -1.08 -6.94
N GLY A 401 -4.52 -0.11 -7.23
CA GLY A 401 -5.79 0.05 -6.52
C GLY A 401 -6.73 -1.14 -6.72
N THR A 402 -6.88 -1.59 -7.98
CA THR A 402 -7.81 -2.68 -8.32
C THR A 402 -7.35 -4.01 -7.76
N SER A 403 -6.05 -4.33 -7.85
CA SER A 403 -5.51 -5.56 -7.26
C SER A 403 -5.69 -5.60 -5.75
N TYR A 404 -5.41 -4.49 -5.06
CA TYR A 404 -5.62 -4.37 -3.62
C TYR A 404 -7.08 -4.62 -3.24
N GLN A 405 -8.03 -3.91 -3.87
CA GLN A 405 -9.43 -3.97 -3.44
C GLN A 405 -10.13 -5.26 -3.87
N LEU A 406 -9.82 -5.83 -5.03
CA LEU A 406 -10.34 -7.15 -5.41
C LEU A 406 -9.76 -8.24 -4.50
N GLY A 407 -8.48 -8.14 -4.12
CA GLY A 407 -7.90 -9.04 -3.12
C GLY A 407 -8.63 -8.94 -1.79
N ASN A 408 -8.91 -7.72 -1.34
CA ASN A 408 -9.67 -7.45 -0.12
C ASN A 408 -11.11 -8.01 -0.18
N LEU A 409 -11.78 -7.89 -1.34
CA LEU A 409 -13.09 -8.49 -1.56
C LEU A 409 -13.05 -10.02 -1.42
N ILE A 410 -12.04 -10.68 -1.98
CA ILE A 410 -11.88 -12.14 -1.85
C ILE A 410 -11.67 -12.53 -0.37
N SER A 411 -10.91 -11.75 0.39
CA SER A 411 -10.62 -12.01 1.80
C SER A 411 -11.72 -11.57 2.77
N SER A 412 -12.77 -10.87 2.31
CA SER A 412 -13.85 -10.37 3.17
C SER A 412 -14.58 -11.46 3.95
N ALA A 413 -14.54 -12.71 3.46
CA ALA A 413 -15.12 -13.86 4.13
C ALA A 413 -14.22 -14.48 5.22
N SER A 414 -12.98 -14.01 5.42
CA SER A 414 -11.99 -14.55 6.38
C SER A 414 -12.56 -14.78 7.77
N SER A 415 -13.02 -13.72 8.44
CA SER A 415 -13.63 -13.79 9.77
C SER A 415 -14.85 -14.71 9.85
N THR A 416 -15.64 -14.82 8.76
CA THR A 416 -16.79 -15.73 8.71
C THR A 416 -16.35 -17.19 8.60
N ILE A 417 -15.32 -17.45 7.79
CA ILE A 417 -14.72 -18.77 7.64
C ILE A 417 -14.16 -19.22 8.98
N GLU A 418 -13.40 -18.37 9.66
CA GLU A 418 -12.82 -18.68 10.97
C GLU A 418 -13.91 -18.90 12.04
N ALA A 419 -14.93 -18.04 12.09
CA ALA A 419 -16.04 -18.23 13.02
C ALA A 419 -16.76 -19.57 12.81
N THR A 420 -17.03 -19.93 11.54
CA THR A 420 -17.69 -21.19 11.17
C THR A 420 -16.83 -22.41 11.47
N ILE A 421 -15.51 -22.33 11.26
CA ILE A 421 -14.58 -23.40 11.65
C ILE A 421 -14.50 -23.50 13.19
N GLY A 422 -14.58 -22.36 13.89
CA GLY A 422 -14.60 -22.28 15.35
C GLY A 422 -15.73 -23.07 15.99
N GLU A 423 -16.90 -23.12 15.35
CA GLU A 423 -18.04 -23.92 15.82
C GLU A 423 -17.72 -25.41 15.95
N ARG A 424 -16.72 -25.91 15.21
CA ARG A 424 -16.27 -27.31 15.29
C ARG A 424 -15.39 -27.61 16.50
N PHE A 425 -14.92 -26.58 17.21
CA PHE A 425 -14.06 -26.69 18.38
C PHE A 425 -14.71 -26.01 19.60
N PRO A 426 -15.81 -26.54 20.16
CA PRO A 426 -16.48 -25.92 21.30
C PRO A 426 -15.64 -26.02 22.58
N LEU A 427 -15.63 -24.93 23.34
CA LEU A 427 -15.10 -24.86 24.71
C LEU A 427 -16.27 -24.93 25.71
N PRO A 428 -15.99 -25.29 26.98
CA PRO A 428 -17.01 -25.29 28.02
C PRO A 428 -17.73 -23.92 28.11
N PRO A 429 -19.08 -23.91 28.13
CA PRO A 429 -19.85 -22.68 28.13
C PRO A 429 -19.58 -21.87 29.40
N LYS A 430 -19.65 -20.54 29.28
CA LYS A 430 -19.49 -19.63 30.42
C LYS A 430 -20.84 -19.02 30.75
N PHE A 431 -21.21 -19.04 32.03
CA PHE A 431 -22.40 -18.35 32.51
C PHE A 431 -22.03 -16.90 32.85
N GLN A 432 -22.65 -15.95 32.16
CA GLN A 432 -22.45 -14.53 32.42
C GLN A 432 -23.83 -13.87 32.48
N ARG A 433 -24.12 -13.17 33.60
CA ARG A 433 -25.43 -12.55 33.88
C ARG A 433 -26.63 -13.51 33.69
N GLY A 434 -26.49 -14.79 34.05
CA GLY A 434 -27.58 -15.77 33.98
C GLY A 434 -27.85 -16.37 32.60
N HIS A 435 -27.12 -15.97 31.56
CA HIS A 435 -27.20 -16.56 30.23
C HIS A 435 -25.97 -17.44 29.92
N GLU A 436 -26.22 -18.56 29.22
CA GLU A 436 -25.18 -19.45 28.71
C GLU A 436 -24.53 -18.86 27.46
N ILE A 437 -23.24 -18.52 27.54
CA ILE A 437 -22.47 -18.03 26.40
C ILE A 437 -21.65 -19.20 25.84
N ARG A 438 -21.93 -19.56 24.58
CA ARG A 438 -21.14 -20.55 23.83
C ARG A 438 -19.76 -20.00 23.53
N ARG A 439 -18.74 -20.82 23.76
CA ARG A 439 -17.33 -20.47 23.59
C ARG A 439 -16.66 -21.43 22.62
N TYR A 440 -15.71 -20.95 21.84
CA TYR A 440 -15.05 -21.73 20.79
C TYR A 440 -13.53 -21.58 20.85
N ASP A 441 -12.82 -22.58 20.32
CA ASP A 441 -11.38 -22.62 20.31
C ASP A 441 -10.75 -21.78 19.18
N TYR A 442 -10.95 -20.45 19.22
CA TYR A 442 -10.41 -19.52 18.22
C TYR A 442 -8.89 -19.59 18.06
N GLY A 443 -8.11 -19.87 19.11
CA GLY A 443 -6.65 -20.03 19.00
C GLY A 443 -6.27 -21.14 18.02
N LYS A 444 -6.90 -22.32 18.10
CA LYS A 444 -6.67 -23.40 17.12
C LYS A 444 -7.06 -22.99 15.70
N VAL A 445 -8.18 -22.30 15.55
CA VAL A 445 -8.67 -21.89 14.22
C VAL A 445 -7.73 -20.89 13.57
N ILE A 446 -7.36 -19.83 14.29
CA ILE A 446 -6.41 -18.81 13.82
C ILE A 446 -5.10 -19.47 13.43
N CYS A 447 -4.57 -20.38 14.26
CA CYS A 447 -3.33 -21.10 13.95
C CYS A 447 -3.41 -21.92 12.65
N ILE A 448 -4.48 -22.71 12.46
CA ILE A 448 -4.65 -23.53 11.25
C ILE A 448 -4.86 -22.65 10.02
N PHE A 449 -5.73 -21.65 10.14
CA PHE A 449 -6.07 -20.74 9.07
C PHE A 449 -4.84 -19.96 8.60
N MET A 450 -4.11 -19.34 9.53
CA MET A 450 -2.90 -18.58 9.23
C MET A 450 -1.78 -19.46 8.66
N ALA A 451 -1.62 -20.71 9.13
CA ALA A 451 -0.65 -21.63 8.56
C ALA A 451 -0.93 -21.89 7.06
N CYS A 452 -2.20 -22.13 6.71
CA CYS A 452 -2.62 -22.29 5.31
C CYS A 452 -2.37 -21.01 4.50
N VAL A 453 -2.68 -19.84 5.07
CA VAL A 453 -2.48 -18.55 4.41
C VAL A 453 -0.99 -18.25 4.18
N TYR A 454 -0.12 -18.52 5.15
CA TYR A 454 1.32 -18.34 4.96
C TYR A 454 1.86 -19.23 3.84
N VAL A 455 1.44 -20.50 3.77
CA VAL A 455 1.81 -21.39 2.66
C VAL A 455 1.31 -20.83 1.32
N TYR A 456 0.05 -20.36 1.28
CA TYR A 456 -0.52 -19.74 0.08
C TYR A 456 0.28 -18.53 -0.39
N VAL A 457 0.62 -17.60 0.52
CA VAL A 457 1.41 -16.40 0.21
C VAL A 457 2.83 -16.77 -0.22
N ILE A 458 3.47 -17.76 0.42
CA ILE A 458 4.80 -18.26 0.03
C ILE A 458 4.75 -18.80 -1.40
N VAL A 459 3.77 -19.65 -1.73
CA VAL A 459 3.64 -20.24 -3.07
C VAL A 459 3.42 -19.17 -4.13
N LEU A 460 2.51 -18.22 -3.91
CA LEU A 460 2.27 -17.15 -4.86
C LEU A 460 3.48 -16.24 -5.02
N THR A 461 4.08 -15.81 -3.92
CA THR A 461 5.28 -14.96 -3.96
C THR A 461 6.44 -15.68 -4.66
N PHE A 462 6.56 -17.00 -4.49
CA PHE A 462 7.55 -17.80 -5.18
C PHE A 462 7.29 -17.87 -6.70
N LEU A 463 6.04 -17.97 -7.14
CA LEU A 463 5.69 -17.96 -8.57
C LEU A 463 5.81 -16.56 -9.20
N GLY A 464 5.66 -15.51 -8.40
CA GLY A 464 5.65 -14.12 -8.83
C GLY A 464 6.94 -13.64 -9.50
N PRO A 465 6.86 -12.64 -10.40
CA PRO A 465 8.03 -11.94 -10.92
C PRO A 465 8.70 -11.04 -9.86
N GLU A 466 10.03 -10.86 -9.96
CA GLU A 466 10.79 -9.85 -9.22
C GLU A 466 11.16 -8.71 -10.16
N ARG A 467 10.78 -7.47 -9.81
CA ARG A 467 11.11 -6.26 -10.60
C ARG A 467 11.71 -5.16 -9.71
N ARG A 468 12.41 -5.56 -8.64
CA ARG A 468 13.05 -4.64 -7.70
C ARG A 468 13.86 -3.58 -8.44
N GLY A 469 13.59 -2.31 -8.13
CA GLY A 469 14.34 -1.20 -8.69
C GLY A 469 13.99 -0.88 -10.14
N ARG A 470 12.83 -1.30 -10.65
CA ARG A 470 12.39 -0.82 -11.96
C ARG A 470 12.29 0.72 -11.97
N SER A 471 12.91 1.39 -12.95
CA SER A 471 12.66 2.82 -13.18
C SER A 471 11.18 3.01 -13.53
N MET A 472 10.58 4.08 -12.99
CA MET A 472 9.19 4.41 -13.24
C MET A 472 9.03 5.52 -14.30
N ASP A 473 10.14 5.92 -14.92
CA ASP A 473 10.20 7.04 -15.87
C ASP A 473 9.65 6.63 -17.24
N VAL A 474 9.26 7.63 -18.04
CA VAL A 474 8.62 7.40 -19.34
C VAL A 474 9.57 6.73 -20.35
N GLU A 475 10.88 6.94 -20.21
CA GLU A 475 11.89 6.43 -21.14
C GLU A 475 12.03 4.89 -21.09
N HIS A 476 11.75 4.28 -19.92
CA HIS A 476 11.87 2.84 -19.69
C HIS A 476 10.51 2.12 -19.73
N ASP A 477 9.46 2.78 -20.24
CA ASP A 477 8.10 2.23 -20.32
C ASP A 477 7.90 1.50 -21.66
N SER A 478 7.97 0.15 -21.62
CA SER A 478 7.91 -0.70 -22.81
C SER A 478 6.54 -0.66 -23.52
N ASP A 479 5.46 -0.36 -22.80
CA ASP A 479 4.12 -0.26 -23.38
C ASP A 479 3.99 1.06 -24.15
N MET A 480 4.57 2.15 -23.62
CA MET A 480 4.73 3.40 -24.37
C MET A 480 5.63 3.22 -25.60
N ALA A 481 6.69 2.42 -25.49
CA ALA A 481 7.57 2.11 -26.61
C ALA A 481 6.84 1.34 -27.73
N GLU A 482 5.96 0.38 -27.40
CA GLU A 482 5.16 -0.34 -28.41
C GLU A 482 4.14 0.58 -29.09
N VAL A 483 3.43 1.42 -28.32
CA VAL A 483 2.50 2.40 -28.89
C VAL A 483 3.22 3.38 -29.81
N ARG A 484 4.47 3.76 -29.49
CA ARG A 484 5.35 4.57 -30.35
C ARG A 484 5.85 3.80 -31.58
N GLY A 485 6.21 2.53 -31.44
CA GLY A 485 6.72 1.66 -32.50
C GLY A 485 5.73 1.41 -33.64
N GLY A 486 4.45 1.77 -33.47
CA GLY A 486 3.46 1.82 -34.54
C GLY A 486 3.54 3.05 -35.45
N HIS A 487 4.40 4.04 -35.17
CA HIS A 487 4.72 5.20 -36.03
C HIS A 487 6.25 5.35 -36.12
N LEU A 488 6.81 4.97 -37.27
CA LEU A 488 8.24 5.02 -37.59
C LEU A 488 8.86 6.41 -37.36
N ASP A 489 9.89 6.53 -36.50
CA ASP A 489 11.31 6.75 -36.85
C ASP A 489 12.15 7.14 -35.62
N GLY A 490 13.16 6.32 -35.31
CA GLY A 490 14.03 6.40 -34.12
C GLY A 490 15.09 7.52 -34.11
N GLY A 491 14.90 8.60 -34.88
CA GLY A 491 15.92 9.66 -35.04
C GLY A 491 15.73 10.90 -34.15
N SER A 492 14.54 11.10 -33.57
CA SER A 492 14.14 12.42 -33.06
C SER A 492 14.50 12.69 -31.59
N VAL A 493 14.64 11.63 -30.77
CA VAL A 493 14.82 11.76 -29.31
C VAL A 493 16.28 12.00 -28.92
N ALA A 494 17.23 11.34 -29.59
CA ALA A 494 18.66 11.53 -29.33
C ALA A 494 19.10 13.01 -29.51
N ARG A 495 18.50 13.73 -30.47
CA ARG A 495 18.82 15.13 -30.73
C ARG A 495 18.12 16.13 -29.80
N HIS A 496 17.00 15.77 -29.17
CA HIS A 496 16.29 16.67 -28.25
C HIS A 496 16.81 16.56 -26.81
N GLY A 497 17.14 15.36 -26.34
CA GLY A 497 17.76 15.15 -25.02
C GLY A 497 19.16 15.78 -24.91
N GLN A 498 20.01 15.60 -25.93
CA GLN A 498 21.34 16.23 -25.97
C GLN A 498 21.29 17.77 -25.99
N ARG A 499 20.31 18.37 -26.68
CA ARG A 499 20.16 19.84 -26.73
C ARG A 499 19.66 20.45 -25.41
N GLN A 500 18.89 19.72 -24.61
CA GLN A 500 18.47 20.19 -23.29
C GLN A 500 19.56 19.99 -22.23
N HIS A 501 20.37 18.95 -22.33
CA HIS A 501 21.50 18.74 -21.42
C HIS A 501 22.59 19.80 -21.64
N GLN A 502 22.95 20.09 -22.90
CA GLN A 502 23.88 21.18 -23.23
C GLN A 502 23.38 22.56 -22.81
N ARG A 503 22.07 22.84 -22.91
CA ARG A 503 21.50 24.11 -22.42
C ARG A 503 21.55 24.25 -20.89
N HIS A 504 21.53 23.15 -20.15
CA HIS A 504 21.62 23.17 -18.69
C HIS A 504 23.07 23.28 -18.21
N GLU A 505 24.03 22.69 -18.94
CA GLU A 505 25.47 22.88 -18.70
C GLU A 505 25.90 24.32 -19.03
N ASP A 506 25.53 24.85 -20.21
CA ASP A 506 25.86 26.23 -20.61
C ASP A 506 25.24 27.27 -19.65
N ALA A 507 24.02 27.03 -19.14
CA ALA A 507 23.39 27.94 -18.17
C ALA A 507 24.03 27.88 -16.77
N GLY A 508 24.60 26.73 -16.40
CA GLY A 508 25.35 26.55 -15.15
C GLY A 508 26.71 27.23 -15.20
N GLU A 509 27.44 27.11 -16.32
CA GLU A 509 28.74 27.77 -16.50
C GLU A 509 28.60 29.30 -16.54
N VAL A 510 27.60 29.85 -17.25
CA VAL A 510 27.36 31.30 -17.29
C VAL A 510 27.01 31.86 -15.90
N SER A 511 26.20 31.15 -15.11
CA SER A 511 25.87 31.57 -13.74
C SER A 511 27.08 31.55 -12.79
N SER A 512 28.01 30.62 -12.99
CA SER A 512 29.23 30.54 -12.18
C SER A 512 30.26 31.62 -12.53
N MET A 513 30.35 31.99 -13.81
CA MET A 513 31.21 33.09 -14.28
C MET A 513 30.71 34.46 -13.82
N ASP A 514 29.39 34.68 -13.81
CA ASP A 514 28.79 35.92 -13.32
C ASP A 514 28.96 36.08 -11.78
N GLU A 515 28.95 34.98 -11.01
CA GLU A 515 29.25 35.01 -9.57
C GLU A 515 30.73 35.28 -9.29
N GLU A 516 31.66 34.68 -10.04
CA GLU A 516 33.10 34.95 -9.89
C GLU A 516 33.44 36.42 -10.22
N GLN A 517 32.87 36.98 -11.30
CA GLN A 517 33.09 38.39 -11.66
C GLN A 517 32.47 39.36 -10.64
N ALA A 518 31.34 39.01 -10.03
CA ALA A 518 30.74 39.81 -8.97
C ALA A 518 31.61 39.84 -7.71
N VAL A 519 32.23 38.71 -7.34
CA VAL A 519 33.13 38.60 -6.19
C VAL A 519 34.45 39.35 -6.42
N GLU A 520 35.04 39.27 -7.61
CA GLU A 520 36.26 40.02 -7.95
C GLU A 520 36.03 41.54 -7.97
N THR A 521 34.87 41.99 -8.47
CA THR A 521 34.49 43.41 -8.49
C THR A 521 34.25 43.96 -7.08
N GLN A 522 33.80 43.10 -6.15
CA GLN A 522 33.58 43.48 -4.76
C GLN A 522 34.88 43.53 -3.96
N GLN A 523 35.83 42.62 -4.22
CA GLN A 523 37.17 42.65 -3.62
C GLN A 523 38.03 43.83 -4.11
N GLN A 524 37.88 44.26 -5.37
CA GLN A 524 38.56 45.47 -5.88
C GLN A 524 38.02 46.77 -5.28
N LYS A 525 36.75 46.81 -4.85
CA LYS A 525 36.16 47.99 -4.19
C LYS A 525 36.53 48.12 -2.71
N GLU A 526 36.97 47.05 -2.07
CA GLU A 526 37.44 47.06 -0.67
C GLU A 526 38.95 47.36 -0.55
N ALA A 527 39.68 47.40 -1.67
CA ALA A 527 41.13 47.63 -1.72
C ALA A 527 41.53 49.06 -2.17
N VAL A 528 40.56 49.98 -2.27
CA VAL A 528 40.74 51.43 -2.55
C VAL A 528 40.07 52.21 -1.43
#